data_AF-W9DMJ2-F1
#
_entry.id   AF-W9DMJ2-F1
#
_cell.length_a   1.000
_cell.length_b   1.000
_cell.length_c   1.000
_cell.angle_alpha   90.00
_cell.angle_beta   90.00
_cell.angle_gamma   90.00
#
_symmetry.space_group_name_H-M   'P 1'
#
loop_
_entity.id
_entity.type
_entity.pdbx_description
1 polymer ?
#
loop_
_entity_poly.entity_id
_entity_poly.type
_entity_poly.pdbx_seq_one_letter_code
_entity_poly.pdbx_strand_id
1 'polypeptide(L)' 'MAINTHSRSITKIHPSKSIAVDSVPLNHRTIKRIEEAKKDLKEGNVCTLDELKAELGIE' A
#
# COMPACT_ATOMS: atom_id res chain seq x y z
N MET A 1 1.96 27.98 -17.40
CA MET A 1 2.61 27.15 -16.36
C MET A 1 2.22 27.71 -15.01
N ALA A 2 1.25 27.12 -14.30
CA ALA A 2 0.80 27.62 -13.00
C ALA A 2 1.59 26.93 -11.88
N ILE A 3 2.35 27.70 -11.10
CA ILE A 3 3.19 27.21 -10.01
C ILE A 3 2.30 27.10 -8.77
N ASN A 4 2.07 25.88 -8.31
CA ASN A 4 1.22 25.61 -7.16
C ASN A 4 1.93 26.03 -5.86
N THR A 5 1.59 27.19 -5.33
CA THR A 5 2.15 27.79 -4.10
C THR A 5 1.31 27.48 -2.85
N HIS A 6 0.82 26.24 -2.70
CA HIS A 6 0.24 25.83 -1.42
C HIS A 6 1.34 25.56 -0.40
N SER A 7 1.60 26.54 0.46
CA SER A 7 2.39 26.38 1.69
C SER A 7 1.67 25.39 2.62
N ARG A 8 2.07 24.12 2.58
CA ARG A 8 1.61 23.13 3.56
C ARG A 8 2.26 23.46 4.90
N SER A 9 1.48 24.03 5.81
CA SER A 9 1.80 24.09 7.23
C SER A 9 1.82 22.66 7.79
N ILE A 10 2.99 22.00 7.73
CA ILE A 10 3.21 20.72 8.39
C ILE A 10 3.44 21.04 9.86
N THR A 11 2.39 20.95 10.67
CA THR A 11 2.50 20.74 12.12
C THR A 11 1.12 20.44 12.69
N LYS A 12 0.65 19.21 12.43
CA LYS A 12 -0.24 18.53 13.38
C LYS A 12 0.49 17.27 13.79
N ILE A 13 1.29 17.39 14.86
CA ILE A 13 1.77 16.23 15.61
C ILE A 13 0.51 15.62 16.21
N HIS A 14 0.00 14.56 15.58
CA HIS A 14 -1.04 13.76 16.20
C HIS A 14 -0.45 13.18 17.48
N PRO A 15 -1.12 13.28 18.65
CA PRO A 15 -0.69 12.53 19.82
C PRO A 15 -0.57 11.08 19.37
N SER A 16 0.51 10.40 19.76
CA SER A 16 0.78 9.01 19.41
C SER A 16 -0.40 8.17 19.85
N LYS A 17 -1.40 8.05 18.97
CA LYS A 17 -2.51 7.13 19.13
C LYS A 17 -1.82 5.78 19.23
N SER A 18 -1.94 5.17 20.40
CA SER A 18 -1.75 3.73 20.54
C SER A 18 -2.39 3.11 19.31
N ILE A 19 -1.56 2.56 18.42
CA ILE A 19 -2.05 1.81 17.29
C ILE A 19 -2.76 0.64 17.96
N ALA A 20 -4.09 0.64 17.91
CA ALA A 20 -4.87 -0.44 18.48
C ALA A 20 -4.44 -1.70 17.74
N VAL A 21 -3.68 -2.55 18.42
CA VAL A 21 -3.31 -3.85 17.89
C VAL A 21 -4.58 -4.68 17.95
N ASP A 22 -4.96 -5.29 16.82
CA ASP A 22 -6.09 -6.19 16.79
C ASP A 22 -5.91 -7.25 17.88
N SER A 23 -6.96 -7.43 18.68
CA SER A 23 -6.95 -8.41 19.78
C SER A 23 -6.86 -9.84 19.26
N VAL A 24 -7.25 -10.07 18.00
CA VAL A 24 -7.24 -11.37 17.34
C VAL A 24 -6.06 -11.45 16.37
N PRO A 25 -5.16 -12.44 16.53
CA PRO A 25 -4.06 -12.62 15.60
C PRO A 25 -4.58 -13.03 14.22
N LEU A 26 -3.85 -12.62 13.18
CA LEU A 26 -4.12 -13.07 11.83
C LEU A 26 -4.01 -14.59 11.72
N ASN A 27 -4.91 -15.20 10.95
CA ASN A 27 -4.81 -16.62 10.64
C ASN A 27 -3.50 -16.92 9.88
N HIS A 28 -2.90 -18.09 10.10
CA HIS A 28 -1.68 -18.55 9.44
C HIS A 28 -1.74 -18.44 7.91
N ARG A 29 -2.89 -18.77 7.31
CA ARG A 29 -3.09 -18.61 5.85
C ARG A 29 -2.91 -17.15 5.40
N THR A 30 -3.41 -16.21 6.18
CA THR A 30 -3.30 -14.77 5.90
C THR A 30 -1.85 -14.30 6.04
N ILE A 31 -1.16 -14.73 7.10
CA ILE A 31 0.26 -14.41 7.31
C ILE A 31 1.10 -14.91 6.13
N LYS A 32 0.90 -16.14 5.68
CA LYS A 32 1.62 -16.72 4.53
C LYS A 32 1.41 -15.91 3.25
N ARG A 33 0.18 -15.47 2.98
CA ARG A 33 -0.12 -14.61 1.81
C ARG A 33 0.53 -13.24 1.91
N ILE A 34 0.67 -12.69 3.12
CA ILE A 34 1.40 -11.42 3.33
C ILE A 34 2.89 -11.60 3.05
N GLU A 35 3.48 -12.72 3.46
CA GLU A 35 4.89 -13.02 3.18
C GLU A 35 5.16 -13.21 1.68
N GLU A 36 4.27 -13.92 0.99
CA GLU A 36 4.29 -14.08 -0.47
C GLU A 36 4.20 -12.72 -1.18
N ALA A 37 3.20 -11.90 -0.85
CA ALA A 37 3.06 -10.58 -1.44
C ALA A 37 4.27 -9.67 -1.18
N LYS A 38 4.88 -9.75 0.01
CA LYS A 38 6.14 -9.03 0.30
C LYS A 38 7.29 -9.51 -0.56
N LYS A 39 7.35 -10.80 -0.88
CA LYS A 39 8.35 -11.38 -1.77
C LYS A 39 8.13 -10.91 -3.20
N ASP A 40 6.90 -10.93 -3.68
CA ASP A 40 6.54 -10.45 -5.03
C ASP A 40 6.92 -8.98 -5.22
N LEU A 41 6.65 -8.14 -4.22
CA LEU A 41 7.07 -6.73 -4.24
C LEU A 41 8.59 -6.55 -4.30
N LYS A 42 9.37 -7.43 -3.66
CA LYS A 42 10.83 -7.37 -3.68
C LYS A 42 11.41 -7.87 -5.00
N GLU A 43 10.80 -8.89 -5.58
CA GLU A 43 11.22 -9.51 -6.84
C GLU A 43 10.72 -8.73 -8.06
N GLY A 44 9.79 -7.78 -7.88
CA GLY A 44 9.17 -7.05 -8.98
C GLY A 44 8.11 -7.86 -9.72
N ASN A 45 7.61 -8.95 -9.10
CA ASN A 45 6.54 -9.79 -9.63
C ASN A 45 5.16 -9.13 -9.41
N VAL A 46 5.06 -7.83 -9.67
CA VAL A 46 3.84 -7.05 -9.51
C VAL A 46 3.54 -6.33 -10.81
N CYS A 47 2.27 -6.33 -11.21
CA CYS A 47 1.79 -5.63 -12.39
C CYS A 47 0.85 -4.50 -11.97
N THR A 48 0.88 -3.41 -12.72
CA THR A 48 -0.14 -2.37 -12.60
C THR A 48 -1.45 -2.83 -13.24
N LEU A 49 -2.56 -2.20 -12.86
CA LEU A 49 -3.86 -2.48 -13.46
C LEU A 49 -3.83 -2.25 -14.99
N ASP A 50 -3.15 -1.19 -15.43
CA ASP A 50 -3.04 -0.85 -16.85
C ASP A 50 -2.22 -1.91 -17.63
N GLU A 51 -1.15 -2.43 -17.03
CA GLU A 51 -0.36 -3.54 -17.60
C GLU A 51 -1.22 -4.81 -17.75
N LEU A 52 -1.98 -5.17 -16.71
CA LEU A 52 -2.87 -6.33 -16.76
C LEU A 52 -3.98 -6.15 -17.81
N LYS A 53 -4.56 -4.95 -17.91
CA LYS A 53 -5.56 -4.61 -18.91
C LYS A 53 -5.01 -4.72 -20.33
N ALA A 54 -3.80 -4.21 -20.55
CA ALA A 54 -3.12 -4.29 -21.84
C ALA A 54 -2.80 -5.74 -22.22
N GLU A 55 -2.32 -6.56 -21.27
CA GLU A 55 -2.00 -7.97 -21.49
C GLU A 55 -3.25 -8.81 -21.79
N LEU A 56 -4.36 -8.54 -21.08
CA LEU A 56 -5.62 -9.27 -21.23
C LEU A 56 -6.52 -8.72 -22.35
N GLY A 57 -6.18 -7.58 -22.96
CA GLY A 57 -7.00 -6.93 -23.99
C GLY A 57 -8.32 -6.37 -23.46
N ILE A 58 -8.35 -5.90 -22.21
CA ILE A 58 -9.54 -5.37 -21.54
C ILE A 58 -9.40 -3.86 -21.40
N GLU A 59 -10.15 -3.08 -22.20
CA GLU A 59 -10.22 -1.61 -22.09
C GLU A 59 -11.20 -1.17 -20.98
#